data_AF-A0AA43L938-F1
#
_entry.id   AF-A0AA43L938-F1
#
_cell.length_a   1.000
_cell.length_b   1.000
_cell.length_c   1.000
_cell.angle_alpha   90.00
_cell.angle_beta   90.00
_cell.angle_gamma   90.00
#
_symmetry.space_group_name_H-M   'P 1'
#
loop_
_entity.id
_entity.type
_entity.pdbx_description
1 polymer ?
#
loop_
_entity_poly.entity_id
_entity_poly.type
_entity_poly.pdbx_seq_one_letter_code
_entity_poly.pdbx_strand_id
1 'polypeptide(L)' 'MIIFPVGKCKVCGCTDNNACVNEYGPCSWMNEEHDLCSACTSDEQAEKVE' A
#
# COMPACT_ATOMS: atom_id res chain seq x y z
N MET A 1 -25.26 -3.85 5.06
CA MET A 1 -23.93 -3.31 5.44
C MET A 1 -23.06 -3.45 4.20
N ILE A 2 -22.71 -2.33 3.56
CA ILE A 2 -21.94 -2.37 2.32
C ILE A 2 -20.52 -2.71 2.73
N ILE A 3 -20.15 -3.98 2.63
CA ILE A 3 -18.81 -4.48 2.88
C ILE A 3 -17.98 -4.01 1.68
N PHE A 4 -17.55 -2.75 1.69
CA PHE A 4 -16.46 -2.35 0.82
C PHE A 4 -15.24 -3.16 1.27
N PRO A 5 -14.58 -3.92 0.37
CA PRO A 5 -13.34 -4.59 0.72
C PRO A 5 -12.37 -3.49 1.15
N VAL A 6 -12.12 -3.40 2.45
CA VAL A 6 -11.18 -2.43 3.00
C VAL A 6 -9.81 -2.94 2.59
N GLY A 7 -9.23 -2.31 1.56
CA GLY A 7 -7.86 -2.60 1.16
C GLY A 7 -6.97 -2.46 2.40
N LYS A 8 -6.11 -3.44 2.65
CA LYS A 8 -5.20 -3.41 3.79
C LYS A 8 -3.82 -3.87 3.35
N CYS A 9 -2.85 -2.96 3.41
CA CYS A 9 -1.48 -3.31 3.10
C CYS A 9 -0.96 -4.37 4.08
N LYS A 10 -0.43 -5.48 3.57
CA LYS A 10 0.13 -6.56 4.39
C LYS A 10 1.45 -6.21 5.09
N VAL A 11 2.14 -5.19 4.60
CA VAL A 11 3.46 -4.75 5.13
C VAL A 11 3.28 -3.74 6.26
N CYS A 12 2.59 -2.63 6.01
CA CYS A 12 2.42 -1.54 7.00
C CYS A 12 1.03 -1.49 7.64
N GLY A 13 0.04 -2.21 7.11
CA GLY A 13 -1.33 -2.21 7.64
C GLY A 13 -2.18 -1.00 7.24
N CYS A 14 -1.70 -0.13 6.34
CA CYS A 14 -2.47 1.04 5.88
C CYS A 14 -3.76 0.61 5.16
N THR A 15 -4.77 1.47 5.17
CA THR A 15 -6.09 1.24 4.55
C THR A 15 -6.56 2.48 3.80
N ASP A 16 -7.67 2.42 3.06
CA ASP A 16 -8.24 3.58 2.37
C ASP A 16 -8.56 4.77 3.29
N ASN A 17 -8.83 4.53 4.58
CA ASN A 17 -9.08 5.59 5.57
C ASN A 17 -7.84 5.91 6.43
N ASN A 18 -6.73 5.20 6.25
CA ASN A 18 -5.49 5.39 6.99
C ASN A 18 -4.31 5.02 6.09
N ALA A 19 -4.08 5.83 5.05
CA ALA A 19 -2.99 5.65 4.11
C ALA A 19 -1.66 6.09 4.73
N CYS A 20 -0.56 5.41 4.38
CA CYS A 20 0.77 5.92 4.68
C CYS A 20 0.96 7.28 3.99
N VAL A 21 1.59 8.24 4.65
CA VAL A 21 1.89 9.55 4.06
C VAL A 21 3.40 9.66 3.93
N ASN A 22 3.88 9.91 2.71
CA ASN A 22 5.28 10.21 2.42
C ASN A 22 5.44 11.67 1.95
N GLU A 23 6.64 12.07 1.57
CA GLU A 23 6.95 13.41 1.07
C GLU A 23 6.19 13.80 -0.22
N TYR A 24 5.67 12.81 -0.96
CA TYR A 24 4.87 12.98 -2.18
C TYR A 24 3.35 12.94 -1.92
N GLY A 25 2.91 12.65 -0.69
CA GLY A 25 1.51 12.57 -0.29
C GLY A 25 1.08 11.18 0.22
N PRO A 26 -0.24 10.89 0.26
CA PRO A 26 -0.74 9.59 0.67
C PRO A 26 -0.36 8.48 -0.33
N CYS A 27 -0.03 7.30 0.18
CA CYS A 27 0.27 6.13 -0.63
C CYS A 27 -0.96 5.65 -1.41
N SER A 28 -0.72 5.00 -2.54
CA SER A 28 -1.76 4.40 -3.38
C SER A 28 -1.63 2.88 -3.38
N TRP A 29 -2.70 2.17 -3.72
CA TRP A 29 -2.66 0.72 -3.92
C TRP A 29 -1.86 0.39 -5.18
N MET A 30 -0.98 -0.62 -5.09
CA MET A 30 -0.11 -1.04 -6.19
C MET A 30 -0.58 -2.28 -6.93
N ASN A 31 -1.63 -2.93 -6.42
CA ASN A 31 -2.25 -4.08 -7.03
C ASN A 31 -3.77 -4.03 -6.90
N GLU A 32 -4.46 -4.80 -7.74
CA GLU A 32 -5.93 -4.89 -7.74
C GLU A 32 -6.48 -5.57 -6.49
N GLU A 33 -5.66 -6.37 -5.81
CA GLU A 33 -6.00 -7.02 -4.54
C GLU A 33 -5.99 -6.05 -3.34
N HIS A 34 -5.49 -4.82 -3.53
CA HIS A 34 -5.35 -3.79 -2.49
C HIS A 34 -4.66 -4.33 -1.21
N ASP A 35 -3.69 -5.23 -1.40
CA ASP A 35 -2.91 -5.86 -0.31
C ASP A 35 -1.50 -5.24 -0.19
N LEU A 36 -1.13 -4.35 -1.11
CA LEU A 36 0.18 -3.70 -1.16
C LEU A 36 0.04 -2.23 -1.52
N CYS A 37 0.70 -1.35 -0.76
CA CYS A 37 0.72 0.08 -1.03
C CYS A 37 2.05 0.55 -1.65
N SER A 38 2.01 1.70 -2.31
CA SER A 38 3.15 2.28 -3.02
C SER A 38 4.33 2.61 -2.10
N ALA A 39 4.04 2.94 -0.84
CA ALA A 39 5.07 3.18 0.17
C ALA A 39 5.86 1.90 0.48
N CYS A 40 5.21 0.74 0.52
CA CYS A 40 5.87 -0.53 0.84
C CYS A 40 6.44 -1.25 -0.37
N THR A 41 5.87 -1.08 -1.57
CA THR A 41 6.42 -1.69 -2.79
C THR A 41 7.80 -1.12 -3.15
N SER A 42 8.10 0.11 -2.72
CA SER A 42 9.36 0.78 -3.03
C SER A 42 10.54 0.13 -2.30
N ASP A 43 10.29 -0.46 -1.12
CA ASP A 43 11.28 -1.24 -0.37
C ASP A 43 11.53 -2.62 -1.02
N GLU A 44 10.50 -3.27 -1.57
CA GLU A 44 10.64 -4.62 -2.16
C GLU A 44 11.34 -4.64 -3.52
N GLN A 45 11.40 -3.53 -4.26
CA GLN A 45 12.06 -3.48 -5.58
C GLN A 45 13.53 -3.03 -5.54
N ALA A 46 14.05 -2.63 -4.39
CA ALA A 46 15.46 -2.26 -4.24
C ALA A 46 16.41 -3.46 -4.07
N GLU A 47 15.89 -4.66 -3.81
CA GLU A 47 16.69 -5.88 -3.57
C GLU A 47 16.79 -6.81 -4.80
N LYS A 48 16.59 -6.30 -6.01
CA LYS A 48 16.85 -7.07 -7.24
C LYS A 48 17.54 -6.26 -8.33
N VAL A 49 18.72 -5.72 -8.00
CA VAL A 49 19.73 -5.35 -8.99
C VAL A 49 21.05 -5.94 -8.50
N GLU A 50 21.25 -7.22 -8.83
CA GLU A 50 22.55 -7.89 -8.84
C GLU A 50 23.26 -7.67 -10.19
#